data_AF-A0A379TQM4-F1
#
_entry.id   AF-A0A379TQM4-F1
#
_cell.length_a   1.000
_cell.length_b   1.000
_cell.length_c   1.000
_cell.angle_alpha   90.00
_cell.angle_beta   90.00
_cell.angle_gamma   90.00
#
_symmetry.space_group_name_H-M   'P 1'
#
loop_
_entity.id
_entity.type
_entity.pdbx_description
1 polymer ?
#
loop_
_entity_poly.entity_id
_entity_poly.type
_entity_poly.pdbx_seq_one_letter_code
_entity_poly.pdbx_strand_id
1 'polypeptide(L)'
;MPPFWNSIFAAVIPVILMAIAAVCEITLPKTNAIRVFFEFIGNPAVALFIAIIIAIFTLGRRNGRTVEQVMDIVGESIGAIAMILFIIPGGGAFKQVLVDSGVGQYISQLMTGTSHLLY
;
A
#
# COMPACT_ATOMS: atom_id res chain seq x y z
N MET A 1 26.42 10.63 -1.69
CA MET A 1 24.98 10.86 -1.47
C MET A 1 24.36 11.21 -2.81
N PRO A 2 23.21 10.63 -3.20
CA PRO A 2 22.54 10.98 -4.45
C PRO A 2 22.25 12.49 -4.53
N PRO A 3 22.16 13.08 -5.73
CA PRO A 3 21.64 14.44 -5.87
C PRO A 3 20.24 14.51 -5.26
N PHE A 4 19.98 15.52 -4.44
CA PHE A 4 18.71 15.75 -3.73
C PHE A 4 17.48 15.55 -4.63
N TRP A 5 17.56 16.06 -5.87
CA TRP A 5 16.51 15.92 -6.88
C TRP A 5 16.20 14.47 -7.26
N ASN A 6 17.21 13.61 -7.44
CA ASN A 6 16.97 12.21 -7.81
C ASN A 6 16.24 11.42 -6.72
N SER A 7 16.56 11.68 -5.45
CA SER A 7 15.90 11.04 -4.31
C SER A 7 14.43 11.47 -4.20
N ILE A 8 14.15 12.75 -4.42
CA ILE A 8 12.79 13.29 -4.44
C ILE A 8 11.98 12.69 -5.57
N PHE A 9 12.52 12.65 -6.80
CA PHE A 9 11.80 12.05 -7.92
C PHE A 9 11.47 10.58 -7.65
N ALA A 10 12.41 9.79 -7.14
CA ALA A 10 12.17 8.39 -6.79
C ALA A 10 11.05 8.21 -5.74
N ALA A 11 10.98 9.09 -4.73
CA ALA A 11 9.96 9.02 -3.69
C ALA A 11 8.57 9.49 -4.15
N VAL A 12 8.51 10.45 -5.08
CA VAL A 12 7.25 11.10 -5.50
C VAL A 12 6.61 10.40 -6.72
N ILE A 13 7.38 9.67 -7.53
CA ILE A 13 6.87 8.87 -8.67
C ILE A 13 5.61 8.05 -8.35
N PRO A 14 5.58 7.18 -7.33
CA PRO A 14 4.42 6.32 -7.10
C PRO A 14 3.18 7.14 -6.77
N VAL A 15 3.33 8.22 -5.99
CA VAL A 15 2.24 9.13 -5.64
C VAL A 15 1.69 9.84 -6.88
N ILE A 16 2.55 10.30 -7.79
CA ILE A 16 2.13 10.92 -9.05
C ILE A 16 1.37 9.92 -9.92
N LEU A 17 1.87 8.68 -10.06
CA LEU A 17 1.21 7.64 -10.86
C LEU A 17 -0.19 7.33 -10.32
N MET A 18 -0.32 7.19 -8.99
CA MET A 18 -1.60 6.97 -8.32
C MET A 18 -2.55 8.16 -8.48
N ALA A 19 -2.04 9.40 -8.37
CA ALA A 19 -2.84 10.60 -8.53
C ALA A 19 -3.38 10.76 -9.97
N ILE A 20 -2.55 10.48 -10.99
CA ILE A 20 -2.98 10.50 -12.39
C ILE A 20 -4.08 9.45 -12.61
N ALA A 21 -3.91 8.24 -12.09
CA ALA A 21 -4.93 7.20 -12.22
C ALA A 21 -6.25 7.58 -11.53
N ALA A 22 -6.19 8.18 -10.33
CA ALA A 22 -7.39 8.68 -9.65
C ALA A 22 -8.12 9.76 -10.47
N VAL A 23 -7.38 10.69 -11.09
CA VAL A 23 -7.97 11.72 -11.98
C VAL A 23 -8.60 11.07 -13.21
N CYS A 24 -7.93 10.08 -13.83
CA CYS A 24 -8.49 9.33 -14.95
C CYS A 24 -9.74 8.53 -14.56
N GLU A 25 -9.78 7.99 -13.34
CA GLU A 25 -10.92 7.23 -12.83
C GLU A 25 -12.18 8.10 -12.68
N ILE A 26 -12.00 9.35 -12.25
CA ILE A 26 -13.07 10.34 -12.05
C ILE A 26 -13.53 10.95 -13.38
N THR A 27 -12.62 11.11 -14.35
CA THR A 27 -12.90 11.85 -15.61
C THR A 27 -13.32 10.98 -16.79
N LEU A 28 -12.92 9.70 -16.86
CA LEU A 28 -13.24 8.83 -18.00
C LEU A 28 -14.30 7.77 -17.67
N PRO A 29 -15.27 7.49 -18.56
CA PRO A 29 -16.20 6.37 -18.41
C PRO A 29 -15.51 5.01 -18.55
N LYS A 30 -16.07 3.98 -17.88
CA LYS A 30 -15.50 2.62 -17.67
C LYS A 30 -15.17 1.81 -18.95
N THR A 31 -15.56 2.29 -20.13
CA THR A 31 -15.48 1.53 -21.40
C THR A 31 -14.20 1.77 -22.20
N ASN A 32 -13.38 2.76 -21.84
CA ASN A 32 -12.19 3.13 -22.62
C ASN A 32 -10.95 2.32 -22.23
N ALA A 33 -10.28 1.68 -23.20
CA ALA A 33 -9.03 0.92 -22.99
C ALA A 33 -7.90 1.76 -22.35
N ILE A 34 -7.90 3.07 -22.59
CA ILE A 34 -6.98 4.03 -21.99
C ILE A 34 -7.18 4.08 -20.46
N ARG A 35 -8.43 4.04 -19.97
CA ARG A 35 -8.73 4.06 -18.53
C ARG A 35 -8.19 2.80 -17.85
N VAL A 36 -8.38 1.63 -18.44
CA VAL A 36 -7.90 0.35 -17.89
C VAL A 36 -6.38 0.35 -17.75
N PHE A 37 -5.65 0.92 -18.73
CA PHE A 37 -4.20 1.06 -18.66
C PHE A 37 -3.76 1.99 -17.52
N PHE A 38 -4.41 3.14 -17.36
CA PHE A 38 -4.11 4.08 -16.27
C PHE A 38 -4.50 3.53 -14.88
N GLU A 39 -5.63 2.83 -14.75
CA GLU A 39 -6.02 2.12 -13.51
C GLU A 39 -5.00 1.04 -13.13
N PHE A 40 -4.47 0.30 -14.11
CA PHE A 40 -3.46 -0.71 -13.87
C PHE A 40 -2.13 -0.10 -13.36
N ILE A 41 -1.62 0.93 -14.04
CA ILE A 41 -0.35 1.56 -13.67
C ILE A 41 -0.46 2.33 -12.34
N GLY A 42 -1.59 2.97 -12.08
CA GLY A 42 -1.81 3.70 -10.82
C GLY A 42 -2.38 2.85 -9.70
N ASN A 43 -2.57 1.54 -9.88
CA ASN A 43 -2.84 0.65 -8.77
C ASN A 43 -1.68 0.77 -7.76
N PRO A 44 -1.96 0.93 -6.45
CA PRO A 44 -0.92 1.12 -5.45
C PRO A 44 0.20 0.09 -5.51
N ALA A 45 -0.13 -1.20 -5.70
CA ALA A 45 0.86 -2.27 -5.75
C ALA A 45 1.77 -2.16 -6.99
N VAL A 46 1.19 -1.86 -8.15
CA VAL A 46 1.91 -1.73 -9.43
C VAL A 46 2.76 -0.46 -9.45
N ALA A 47 2.19 0.67 -9.00
CA ALA A 47 2.89 1.95 -8.91
C ALA A 47 4.11 1.87 -7.99
N LEU A 48 3.96 1.26 -6.81
CA LEU A 48 5.07 1.04 -5.88
C LEU A 48 6.13 0.10 -6.46
N PHE A 49 5.72 -0.95 -7.16
CA PHE A 49 6.65 -1.88 -7.82
C PHE A 49 7.50 -1.18 -8.88
N ILE A 50 6.88 -0.38 -9.76
CA ILE A 50 7.57 0.42 -10.78
C ILE A 50 8.53 1.41 -10.10
N ALA A 51 8.08 2.10 -9.05
CA ALA A 51 8.90 3.04 -8.31
C ALA A 51 10.14 2.39 -7.68
N ILE A 52 10.01 1.17 -7.12
CA ILE A 52 11.13 0.42 -6.56
C ILE A 52 12.15 0.06 -7.63
N ILE A 53 11.72 -0.41 -8.81
CA ILE A 53 12.62 -0.70 -9.93
C ILE A 53 13.39 0.58 -10.32
N ILE A 54 12.68 1.69 -10.52
CA ILE A 54 13.30 2.97 -10.87
C ILE A 54 14.27 3.42 -9.78
N ALA A 55 13.93 3.26 -8.50
CA ALA A 55 14.78 3.62 -7.37
C ALA A 55 16.05 2.77 -7.32
N ILE A 56 15.98 1.46 -7.55
CA ILE A 56 17.16 0.57 -7.58
C ILE A 56 18.11 0.99 -8.71
N PHE A 57 17.59 1.30 -9.90
CA PHE A 57 18.42 1.75 -11.03
C PHE A 57 18.98 3.17 -10.82
N THR A 58 18.14 4.11 -10.37
CA THR A 58 18.49 5.53 -10.27
C THR A 58 19.32 5.86 -9.03
N LEU A 59 19.04 5.22 -7.89
CA LEU A 59 19.72 5.49 -6.62
C LEU A 59 20.75 4.41 -6.26
N GLY A 60 20.59 3.18 -6.74
CA GLY A 60 21.56 2.10 -6.54
C GLY A 60 22.68 2.11 -7.59
N ARG A 61 22.36 1.75 -8.83
CA ARG A 61 23.36 1.54 -9.89
C ARG A 61 24.07 2.83 -10.32
N ARG A 62 23.35 3.95 -10.43
CA ARG A 62 23.92 5.26 -10.84
C ARG A 62 24.83 5.90 -9.78
N ASN A 63 24.78 5.42 -8.53
CA ASN A 63 25.66 5.86 -7.44
C ASN A 63 26.87 4.92 -7.21
N GLY A 64 27.10 3.94 -8.10
CA GLY A 64 28.24 3.02 -7.99
C GLY A 64 28.09 1.93 -6.92
N ARG A 65 26.88 1.72 -6.37
CA ARG A 65 26.62 0.63 -5.42
C ARG A 65 26.52 -0.71 -6.13
N THR A 66 27.04 -1.76 -5.51
CA THR A 66 26.88 -3.14 -5.98
C THR A 66 25.46 -3.65 -5.70
N VAL A 67 25.07 -4.76 -6.34
CA VAL A 67 23.77 -5.38 -6.09
C VAL A 67 23.70 -5.89 -4.65
N GLU A 68 24.77 -6.46 -4.09
CA GLU A 68 24.79 -6.89 -2.69
C GLU A 68 24.48 -5.73 -1.73
N GLN A 69 25.12 -4.57 -1.92
CA GLN A 69 24.88 -3.41 -1.05
C GLN A 69 23.43 -2.92 -1.11
N VAL A 70 22.77 -3.03 -2.27
CA VAL A 70 21.35 -2.68 -2.38
C VAL A 70 20.49 -3.69 -1.63
N MET A 71 20.83 -4.99 -1.71
CA MET A 71 20.10 -6.03 -0.97
C MET A 71 20.23 -5.87 0.55
N ASP A 72 21.42 -5.52 1.05
CA ASP A 72 21.64 -5.26 2.48
C ASP A 72 20.75 -4.12 2.99
N ILE A 73 20.70 -3.00 2.25
CA ILE A 73 19.86 -1.84 2.58
C ILE A 73 18.38 -2.21 2.59
N VAL A 74 17.93 -3.00 1.60
CA VAL A 74 16.55 -3.47 1.55
C VAL A 74 16.25 -4.36 2.75
N GLY A 75 17.17 -5.26 3.12
CA GLY A 75 17.05 -6.12 4.30
C GLY A 75 16.91 -5.33 5.60
N GLU A 76 17.79 -4.34 5.84
CA GLU A 76 17.68 -3.45 7.00
C GLU A 76 16.36 -2.66 7.00
N SER A 77 15.93 -2.18 5.84
CA SER A 77 14.67 -1.43 5.70
C SER A 77 13.45 -2.28 6.04
N ILE A 78 13.43 -3.56 5.60
CA ILE A 78 12.38 -4.51 5.97
C ILE A 78 12.38 -4.74 7.48
N GLY A 79 13.56 -4.91 8.08
CA GLY A 79 13.72 -5.04 9.53
C GLY A 79 13.13 -3.85 10.29
N ALA A 80 13.40 -2.62 9.82
CA ALA A 80 12.89 -1.40 10.43
C ALA A 80 11.36 -1.28 10.40
N ILE A 81 10.69 -1.78 9.35
CA ILE A 81 9.22 -1.74 9.23
C ILE A 81 8.53 -3.02 9.69
N ALA A 82 9.28 -4.06 10.07
CA ALA A 82 8.77 -5.39 10.35
C ALA A 82 7.66 -5.37 11.41
N MET A 83 7.83 -4.61 12.51
CA MET A 83 6.79 -4.52 13.55
C MET A 83 5.45 -4.01 12.99
N ILE A 84 5.47 -2.92 12.21
CA ILE A 84 4.25 -2.36 11.62
C ILE A 84 3.65 -3.34 10.61
N LEU A 85 4.52 -3.98 9.81
CA LEU A 85 4.13 -4.99 8.84
C LEU A 85 3.47 -6.22 9.48
N PHE A 86 3.82 -6.59 10.72
CA PHE A 86 3.15 -7.68 11.45
C PHE A 86 1.87 -7.24 12.18
N ILE A 87 1.84 -6.04 12.75
CA ILE A 87 0.71 -5.56 13.55
C ILE A 87 -0.53 -5.27 12.68
N ILE A 88 -0.36 -4.60 11.53
CA ILE A 88 -1.48 -4.20 10.66
C ILE A 88 -2.27 -5.42 10.12
N PRO A 89 -1.65 -6.39 9.42
CA PRO A 89 -2.37 -7.56 8.94
C PRO A 89 -2.83 -8.46 10.09
N GLY A 90 -2.12 -8.49 11.22
CA GLY A 90 -2.58 -9.17 12.43
C GLY A 90 -3.94 -8.67 12.92
N GLY A 91 -4.15 -7.34 12.95
CA GLY A 91 -5.43 -6.74 13.29
C GLY A 91 -6.55 -7.07 12.28
N GLY A 92 -6.22 -7.09 10.99
CA GLY A 92 -7.16 -7.47 9.93
C GLY A 92 -7.58 -8.94 9.98
N ALA A 93 -6.63 -9.85 10.23
CA ALA A 93 -6.90 -11.27 10.42
C ALA A 93 -7.72 -11.52 11.69
N PHE A 94 -7.37 -10.87 12.81
CA PHE A 94 -8.14 -10.96 14.05
C PHE A 94 -9.59 -10.47 13.88
N LYS A 95 -9.81 -9.39 13.11
CA LYS A 95 -11.16 -8.95 12.73
C LYS A 95 -11.94 -10.08 12.04
N GLN A 96 -11.33 -10.78 11.08
CA GLN A 96 -12.00 -11.90 10.41
C GLN A 96 -12.33 -13.02 11.39
N VAL A 97 -11.43 -13.39 12.31
CA VAL A 97 -11.74 -14.37 13.36
C VAL A 97 -12.93 -13.95 14.23
N LEU A 98 -13.05 -12.67 14.60
CA LEU A 98 -14.20 -12.17 15.36
C LEU A 98 -15.51 -12.19 14.57
N VAL A 99 -15.45 -11.93 13.26
CA VAL A 99 -16.60 -11.98 12.35
C VAL A 99 -17.03 -13.44 12.15
N ASP A 100 -16.08 -14.32 11.84
CA ASP A 100 -16.30 -15.74 11.56
C ASP A 100 -16.76 -16.51 12.80
N SER A 101 -16.28 -16.14 13.99
CA SER A 101 -16.73 -16.73 15.27
C SER A 101 -18.12 -16.26 15.70
N GLY A 102 -18.73 -15.30 15.00
CA GLY A 102 -20.05 -14.77 15.34
C GLY A 102 -20.08 -13.97 16.65
N VAL A 103 -18.92 -13.72 17.29
CA VAL A 103 -18.81 -12.93 18.52
C VAL A 103 -19.38 -11.53 18.31
N GLY A 104 -19.15 -10.93 17.13
CA GLY A 104 -19.75 -9.64 16.78
C GLY A 104 -21.28 -9.65 16.75
N GLN A 105 -21.89 -10.73 16.24
CA GLN A 105 -23.34 -10.89 16.22
C GLN A 105 -23.90 -11.15 17.62
N TYR A 106 -23.20 -11.94 18.42
CA TYR A 106 -23.56 -12.21 19.82
C TYR A 106 -23.58 -10.93 20.66
N ILE A 107 -22.54 -10.10 20.55
CA ILE A 107 -22.47 -8.80 21.25
C ILE A 107 -23.58 -7.86 20.77
N SER A 108 -23.83 -7.80 19.45
CA SER A 108 -24.91 -6.99 18.86
C SER A 108 -26.29 -7.38 19.40
N GLN A 109 -26.57 -8.69 19.53
CA GLN A 109 -27.82 -9.20 20.08
C GLN A 109 -28.00 -8.87 21.56
N LEU A 110 -26.94 -8.98 22.37
CA LEU A 110 -26.98 -8.61 23.80
C LEU A 110 -27.30 -7.11 24.00
N MET A 111 -26.71 -6.25 23.16
CA MET A 111 -27.00 -4.81 23.23
C MET A 111 -28.44 -4.50 22.79
N THR A 112 -28.93 -5.14 21.73
CA THR A 112 -30.30 -4.96 21.23
C THR A 112 -31.36 -5.48 22.23
N GLY A 113 -31.08 -6.61 22.90
CA GLY A 113 -31.95 -7.16 23.93
C GLY A 113 -32.05 -6.29 25.18
N THR A 114 -30.96 -5.60 25.56
CA THR A 114 -30.96 -4.66 26.69
C THR A 114 -31.75 -3.40 26.36
N SER A 115 -31.69 -2.90 25.11
CA SER A 115 -32.50 -1.75 24.68
C SER A 115 -34.00 -2.03 24.63
N HIS A 116 -34.41 -3.30 24.44
CA HIS A 116 -35.83 -3.69 24.47
C HIS A 116 -36.40 -3.88 25.88
N LEU A 117 -35.56 -4.00 26.92
CA LEU A 117 -35.99 -4.08 28.32
C LEU A 117 -36.14 -2.71 28.99
N LEU A 118 -35.80 -1.63 28.28
CA LEU A 118 -35.88 -0.24 28.76
C LEU A 118 -37.01 0.58 28.08
N TYR A 119 -37.90 -0.07 27.32
CA TYR A 119 -39.15 0.51 26.79
C TYR A 119 -40.35 -0.39 27.08
#